data_AF-A0A8T4KEI4-F1
#
_entry.id   AF-A0A8T4KEI4-F1
#
_cell.length_a   1.000
_cell.length_b   1.000
_cell.length_c   1.000
_cell.angle_alpha   90.00
_cell.angle_beta   90.00
_cell.angle_gamma   90.00
#
_symmetry.space_group_name_H-M   'P 1'
#
loop_
_entity.id
_entity.type
_entity.pdbx_description
1 polymer ?
#
loop_
_entity_poly.entity_id
_entity_poly.type
_entity_poly.pdbx_seq_one_letter_code
_entity_poly.pdbx_strand_id
1 'polypeptide(L)' 'MQNYSFETDENAFRCVECNERIKVEKVQSEPRPVSCEKCGTEYLVAKSPGGEGMTVEVVTKSEPDLATEEEKNLEENDE' A
#
# COMPACT_ATOMS: atom_id res chain seq x y z
N MET A 1 13.29 -1.68 12.09
CA MET A 1 12.27 -1.42 11.05
C MET A 1 12.98 -0.98 9.77
N GLN A 2 12.84 -1.73 8.67
CA GLN A 2 13.33 -1.30 7.36
C GLN A 2 12.20 -0.51 6.69
N ASN A 3 12.34 0.81 6.62
CA ASN A 3 11.43 1.68 5.87
C ASN A 3 11.83 1.61 4.39
N TYR A 4 11.11 0.83 3.60
CA TYR A 4 11.29 0.81 2.15
C TYR A 4 10.55 2.01 1.56
N SER A 5 11.29 3.03 1.15
CA SER A 5 10.77 4.18 0.42
C SER A 5 10.72 3.85 -1.07
N PHE A 6 9.53 3.65 -1.61
CA PHE A 6 9.29 3.39 -3.02
C PHE A 6 9.12 4.71 -3.77
N GLU A 7 9.90 4.92 -4.83
CA GLU A 7 9.63 5.98 -5.81
C GLU A 7 8.44 5.53 -6.66
N THR A 8 7.27 6.13 -6.42
CA THR A 8 6.02 5.83 -7.14
C THR A 8 5.84 6.85 -8.27
N ASP A 9 6.17 6.46 -9.50
CA ASP A 9 5.77 7.21 -10.69
C ASP A 9 4.34 6.82 -11.05
N GLU A 10 3.38 7.75 -10.90
CA GLU A 10 2.01 7.74 -11.46
C GLU A 10 1.43 6.35 -11.80
N ASN A 11 1.29 5.51 -10.77
CA ASN A 11 0.78 4.13 -10.79
C ASN A 11 1.78 2.99 -11.11
N ALA A 12 3.08 3.15 -10.83
CA ALA A 12 4.03 2.03 -10.81
C ALA A 12 4.96 2.08 -9.60
N PHE A 13 5.41 0.92 -9.12
CA PHE A 13 6.38 0.79 -8.02
C PHE A 13 7.42 -0.29 -8.34
N ARG A 14 8.55 -0.28 -7.62
CA ARG A 14 9.59 -1.31 -7.77
C ARG A 14 9.42 -2.40 -6.73
N CYS A 15 9.48 -3.65 -7.15
CA CYS A 15 9.53 -4.81 -6.27
C CYS A 15 10.75 -4.74 -5.34
N VAL A 16 10.57 -4.99 -4.04
CA VAL A 16 11.71 -4.98 -3.09
C VAL A 16 12.61 -6.20 -3.29
N GLU A 17 12.04 -7.33 -3.71
CA GLU A 17 12.74 -8.62 -3.82
C GLU A 17 13.57 -8.73 -5.12
N CYS A 18 12.98 -8.39 -6.27
CA CYS A 18 13.63 -8.56 -7.57
C CYS A 18 13.88 -7.25 -8.32
N ASN A 19 13.50 -6.11 -7.74
CA ASN A 19 13.63 -4.78 -8.33
C ASN A 19 12.91 -4.57 -9.68
N GLU A 20 12.00 -5.48 -10.03
CA GLU A 20 11.14 -5.38 -11.21
C GLU A 20 10.14 -4.22 -11.08
N ARG A 21 9.84 -3.55 -12.19
CA ARG A 21 8.87 -2.45 -12.21
C ARG A 21 7.45 -3.03 -12.34
N ILE A 22 6.67 -2.91 -11.27
CA ILE A 22 5.28 -3.36 -11.20
C ILE A 22 4.38 -2.17 -11.54
N LYS A 23 3.60 -2.30 -12.61
CA LYS A 23 2.59 -1.31 -13.00
C LYS A 23 1.25 -1.68 -12.36
N VAL A 24 0.60 -0.70 -11.76
CA VAL A 24 -0.73 -0.81 -11.16
C VAL A 24 -1.69 -0.05 -12.05
N GLU A 25 -2.58 -0.72 -12.77
CA GLU A 25 -3.48 -0.02 -13.71
C GLU A 25 -4.58 0.79 -13.01
N LYS A 26 -4.96 0.38 -11.80
CA LYS A 26 -6.10 0.97 -11.09
C LYS A 26 -5.84 1.01 -9.59
N VAL A 27 -5.46 2.19 -9.11
CA VAL A 27 -5.34 2.47 -7.68
C VAL A 27 -6.68 3.00 -7.16
N GLN A 28 -7.23 2.36 -6.14
CA GLN A 28 -8.47 2.77 -5.48
C GLN A 28 -8.20 3.04 -4.00
N SER A 29 -9.12 3.71 -3.30
CA SER A 29 -8.98 3.94 -1.86
C SER A 29 -8.89 2.64 -1.06
N GLU A 30 -9.48 1.55 -1.57
CA GLU A 30 -9.36 0.23 -0.97
C GLU A 30 -8.04 -0.46 -1.38
N PRO A 31 -7.33 -1.09 -0.44
CA PRO A 31 -6.11 -1.83 -0.73
C PRO A 31 -6.42 -3.01 -1.64
N ARG A 32 -5.70 -3.09 -2.76
CA ARG A 32 -5.81 -4.14 -3.77
C ARG A 32 -4.55 -5.00 -3.77
N PRO A 33 -4.66 -6.33 -3.72
CA PRO A 33 -3.51 -7.21 -3.84
C PRO A 33 -2.97 -7.20 -5.28
N VAL A 34 -1.66 -7.06 -5.40
CA VAL A 34 -0.88 -7.10 -6.64
C VAL A 34 0.32 -8.00 -6.42
N SER A 35 0.46 -9.02 -7.25
CA SER A 35 1.58 -9.96 -7.19
C SER A 35 2.64 -9.61 -8.23
N CYS A 36 3.91 -9.65 -7.83
CA CYS A 36 5.02 -9.49 -8.77
C CYS A 36 5.12 -10.73 -9.68
N GLU A 37 5.03 -10.55 -11.00
CA GLU A 37 5.14 -11.67 -11.96
C GLU A 37 6.51 -12.37 -11.96
N LYS A 38 7.57 -11.68 -11.52
CA LYS A 38 8.94 -12.24 -11.51
C LYS A 38 9.23 -13.16 -10.32
N CYS A 39 8.83 -12.73 -9.12
CA CYS A 39 9.20 -13.41 -7.87
C CYS A 39 7.99 -13.97 -7.12
N GLY A 40 6.78 -13.55 -7.46
CA GLY A 40 5.55 -13.97 -6.80
C GLY A 40 5.24 -13.23 -5.50
N THR A 41 6.04 -12.23 -5.10
CA THR A 41 5.77 -11.44 -3.89
C THR A 41 4.45 -10.67 -4.02
N GLU A 42 3.62 -10.76 -2.97
CA GLU A 42 2.32 -10.09 -2.90
C GLU A 42 2.47 -8.72 -2.23
N TYR A 43 1.82 -7.72 -2.82
CA TYR A 43 1.81 -6.34 -2.35
C TYR A 43 0.36 -5.85 -2.26
N LEU A 44 0.02 -5.09 -1.23
CA LEU A 44 -1.23 -4.34 -1.16
C LEU A 44 -0.98 -2.91 -1.62
N VAL A 45 -1.73 -2.48 -2.63
CA VAL A 45 -1.66 -1.12 -3.16
C VAL A 45 -2.97 -0.38 -2.96
N ALA A 46 -2.92 0.79 -2.35
CA ALA A 46 -4.08 1.65 -2.11
C ALA A 46 -3.78 3.09 -2.54
N LYS A 47 -4.82 3.88 -2.77
CA LYS A 47 -4.70 5.30 -3.08
C LYS A 47 -4.41 6.05 -1.79
N SER A 48 -3.39 6.91 -1.81
CA SER A 48 -3.11 7.76 -0.66
C SER A 48 -4.33 8.64 -0.33
N PRO A 49 -4.72 8.77 0.95
CA PRO A 49 -5.89 9.55 1.35
C PRO A 49 -5.75 11.04 0.96
N GLY A 50 -4.52 11.52 0.76
CA GLY A 50 -4.22 12.87 0.26
C GLY A 50 -4.34 13.06 -1.25
N GLY A 51 -4.72 12.03 -2.02
CA GLY A 51 -4.90 12.12 -3.48
C GLY A 51 -3.61 12.16 -4.31
N GLU A 52 -2.47 12.47 -3.69
CA GLU A 52 -1.14 12.44 -4.30
C GLU A 52 -0.47 11.08 -4.04
N GLY A 53 -0.49 10.22 -5.06
CA GLY A 53 0.23 8.94 -5.07
C GLY A 53 -0.56 7.72 -4.58
N MET A 54 0.18 6.65 -4.34
CA MET A 54 -0.32 5.35 -3.89
C MET A 54 0.56 4.81 -2.77
N THR A 55 -0.03 4.11 -1.82
CA THR A 55 0.68 3.37 -0.78
C THR A 55 0.92 1.94 -1.27
N VAL A 56 2.07 1.37 -0.90
CA VAL A 56 2.46 0.00 -1.25
C VAL A 56 2.94 -0.70 0.01
N GLU A 57 2.27 -1.78 0.39
CA GLU A 57 2.61 -2.59 1.56
C GLU A 57 2.96 -4.02 1.12
N VAL A 58 4.03 -4.60 1.65
CA VAL A 58 4.47 -5.94 1.25
C VAL A 58 3.76 -6.98 2.12
N VAL A 59 2.99 -7.87 1.51
CA VAL A 59 2.34 -8.99 2.20
C VAL A 59 3.20 -10.23 2.01
N THR A 60 4.32 -10.30 2.73
CA THR A 60 5.01 -11.58 2.91
C THR A 60 4.12 -12.46 3.78
N LYS A 61 3.83 -13.69 3.36
CA LYS A 61 3.04 -14.69 4.11
C LYS A 61 3.56 -14.88 5.54
N SER A 62 3.17 -14.02 6.47
CA SER A 62 3.29 -14.16 7.92
C SER A 62 2.43 -13.05 8.52
N GLU A 63 1.19 -13.44 8.83
CA GLU A 63 0.20 -12.76 9.70
C GLU A 63 -0.53 -11.53 9.10
N PRO A 64 -1.86 -11.63 8.90
CA PRO A 64 -2.70 -10.51 8.45
C PRO A 64 -3.07 -9.64 9.66
N ASP A 65 -2.21 -8.68 10.01
CA ASP A 65 -2.54 -7.69 11.03
C ASP A 65 -2.21 -6.29 10.52
N LEU A 66 -3.17 -5.72 9.79
CA LEU A 66 -3.72 -4.39 10.07
C LEU A 66 -4.78 -4.12 9.00
N ALA A 67 -6.03 -4.41 9.36
CA ALA A 67 -7.12 -3.60 8.86
C ALA A 67 -6.76 -2.15 9.16
N THR A 68 -6.73 -1.30 8.14
CA THR A 68 -6.76 0.16 8.30
C THR A 68 -8.09 0.53 8.92
N GLU A 69 -8.21 0.36 10.23
CA GLU A 69 -9.29 0.90 11.03
C GLU A 69 -8.67 1.75 12.15
N GLU A 70 -9.25 2.94 12.31
CA GLU A 70 -9.06 3.92 13.39
C GLU A 70 -7.86 4.86 13.22
N GLU A 71 -8.04 6.18 13.24
CA GLU A 71 -8.75 6.89 14.32
C GLU A 71 -9.92 7.75 13.86
N LYS A 72 -11.10 7.36 14.32
CA LYS A 72 -12.28 8.21 14.46
C LYS A 72 -12.27 8.72 15.92
N ASN A 73 -11.72 9.91 16.18
CA ASN A 73 -12.01 10.65 17.42
C ASN A 73 -11.59 12.12 17.28
N LEU A 74 -12.58 13.03 17.21
CA LEU A 74 -12.47 14.27 17.97
C LEU A 74 -13.83 14.52 18.60
N GLU A 75 -13.79 14.49 19.94
CA GLU A 75 -14.90 14.47 20.88
C GLU A 75 -15.96 15.58 20.64
N GLU A 76 -17.23 15.17 20.74
CA GLU A 76 -18.31 16.04 21.18
C GLU A 76 -18.03 16.46 22.63
N ASN A 77 -17.92 17.77 22.89
CA ASN A 77 -18.22 18.33 24.20
C ASN A 77 -19.22 19.48 24.00
N ASP A 78 -20.45 19.16 24.39
CA ASP A 78 -21.59 20.03 24.60
C ASP A 78 -21.35 20.81 25.90
N GLU A 79 -21.38 22.14 25.86
CA GLU A 79 -21.58 23.00 27.04
C GLU A 79 -22.37 24.27 26.68
#